data_AF-A0A7K4JVV9-F1
#
_entry.id   AF-A0A7K4JVV9-F1
#
_cell.length_a   1.000
_cell.length_b   1.000
_cell.length_c   1.000
_cell.angle_alpha   90.00
_cell.angle_beta   90.00
_cell.angle_gamma   90.00
#
_symmetry.space_group_name_H-M   'P 1'
#
loop_
_entity.id
_entity.type
_entity.pdbx_description
1 polymer ?
#
loop_
_entity_poly.entity_id
_entity_poly.type
_entity_poly.pdbx_seq_one_letter_code
_entity_poly.pdbx_strand_id
1 'polypeptide(L)'
;KFEFNPKDGIDNPALSLAEDTDGKGLGEPRFYLLNKDSSETFGFCLHEELGCRGHIIRKVELGGLAQRRGLQDGDRLLQVNGHFVDHMDHGKVVQKIKASGNQVLLAVLDSNTYETAKALGRDLSQMLPADIRPRLCHITRDKSGFGFSISGPEGTKGTFQVSVRRDGPAERAGLPSGSWLLELNGDSVRSYSRMQLARKLKQSGSKMTLLVASSAAEEFYRLWGLRVTAALADASWLPFKVRKLHMVKGPEGYGFLLKEEDCSSGTTGEFLWEVDAGLPAERAGMKEGDRLLAVNGESIEGLNHQETVMRIRAQDGQVTLLVIDPAGDEFYRSVRLGICHRTCYDE
;
A
#
# COMPACT_ATOMS: atom_id res chain seq x y z
N LYS A 1 -40.15 -37.26 -17.05
CA LYS A 1 -39.22 -38.07 -16.25
C LYS A 1 -37.85 -37.41 -16.38
N PHE A 2 -37.34 -36.82 -15.30
CA PHE A 2 -36.03 -36.19 -15.28
C PHE A 2 -35.03 -37.25 -14.80
N GLU A 3 -34.02 -37.56 -15.61
CA GLU A 3 -32.94 -38.51 -15.27
C GLU A 3 -31.74 -37.73 -14.74
N PHE A 4 -31.28 -38.09 -13.55
CA PHE A 4 -30.16 -37.48 -12.85
C PHE A 4 -28.86 -38.27 -13.14
N ASN A 5 -27.85 -37.61 -13.70
CA ASN A 5 -26.53 -38.19 -13.98
C ASN A 5 -25.48 -37.65 -12.98
N PRO A 6 -24.98 -38.47 -12.03
CA PRO A 6 -24.08 -38.01 -10.95
C PRO A 6 -22.61 -37.78 -11.36
N LYS A 7 -22.28 -37.79 -12.66
CA LYS A 7 -20.90 -37.52 -13.15
C LYS A 7 -20.64 -36.07 -13.54
N ASP A 8 -21.69 -35.30 -13.80
CA ASP A 8 -21.59 -33.87 -14.10
C ASP A 8 -21.90 -33.12 -12.80
N GLY A 9 -20.84 -32.68 -12.10
CA GLY A 9 -20.96 -31.97 -10.83
C GLY A 9 -21.94 -30.80 -10.93
N ILE A 10 -22.72 -30.59 -9.88
CA ILE A 10 -23.66 -29.47 -9.77
C ILE A 10 -22.83 -28.18 -9.75
N ASP A 11 -22.92 -27.38 -10.81
CA ASP A 11 -22.60 -25.95 -10.72
C ASP A 11 -23.52 -25.37 -9.65
N ASN A 12 -22.92 -24.97 -8.53
CA ASN A 12 -23.61 -24.37 -7.41
C ASN A 12 -23.54 -22.85 -7.58
N PRO A 13 -24.50 -22.18 -8.24
CA PRO A 13 -24.65 -20.76 -8.04
C PRO A 13 -25.05 -20.59 -6.57
N ALA A 14 -24.20 -19.94 -5.78
CA ALA A 14 -24.52 -19.59 -4.42
C ALA A 14 -25.78 -18.71 -4.41
N LEU A 15 -26.94 -19.35 -4.25
CA LEU A 15 -28.22 -18.72 -3.98
C LEU A 15 -28.15 -18.15 -2.56
N SER A 16 -27.95 -16.84 -2.48
CA SER A 16 -28.22 -16.07 -1.27
C SER A 16 -29.73 -16.13 -1.01
N LEU A 17 -30.12 -16.91 0.00
CA LEU A 17 -31.44 -16.80 0.61
C LEU A 17 -31.38 -15.60 1.56
N ALA A 18 -31.73 -14.42 1.05
CA ALA A 18 -32.14 -13.31 1.90
C ALA A 18 -33.63 -13.49 2.18
N GLU A 19 -33.95 -13.74 3.45
CA GLU A 19 -35.32 -13.59 3.95
C GLU A 19 -35.71 -12.12 3.81
N ASP A 20 -36.78 -11.87 3.07
CA ASP A 20 -37.42 -10.55 2.95
C ASP A 20 -37.77 -10.03 4.36
N THR A 21 -36.95 -9.10 4.84
CA THR A 21 -37.28 -8.22 5.95
C THR A 21 -37.31 -6.79 5.43
N ASP A 22 -38.49 -6.18 5.52
CA ASP A 22 -38.80 -4.83 5.06
C ASP A 22 -37.84 -3.78 5.66
N GLY A 23 -36.87 -3.41 4.84
CA GLY A 23 -36.02 -2.24 4.99
C GLY A 23 -35.16 -2.19 3.74
N LYS A 24 -35.49 -1.35 2.75
CA LYS A 24 -34.68 -1.17 1.55
C LYS A 24 -33.24 -0.86 1.96
N GLY A 25 -32.41 -1.89 1.96
CA GLY A 25 -31.02 -1.82 2.35
C GLY A 25 -30.31 -0.84 1.44
N LEU A 26 -29.73 0.20 2.04
CA LEU A 26 -28.79 1.06 1.37
C LEU A 26 -27.65 0.18 0.81
N GLY A 27 -27.19 0.41 -0.42
CA GLY A 27 -26.15 -0.42 -1.03
C GLY A 27 -24.88 -0.51 -0.16
N GLU A 28 -24.19 -1.65 -0.21
CA GLU A 28 -22.95 -1.86 0.54
C GLU A 28 -21.72 -1.39 -0.25
N PRO A 29 -20.65 -0.90 0.42
CA PRO A 29 -19.39 -0.60 -0.24
C PRO A 29 -18.78 -1.84 -0.91
N ARG A 30 -18.23 -1.63 -2.10
CA ARG A 30 -17.55 -2.67 -2.88
C ARG A 30 -16.04 -2.44 -2.89
N PHE A 31 -15.27 -3.53 -2.81
CA PHE A 31 -13.82 -3.49 -2.71
C PHE A 31 -13.15 -4.05 -3.97
N TYR A 32 -12.20 -3.32 -4.52
CA TYR A 32 -11.50 -3.66 -5.76
C TYR A 32 -9.99 -3.61 -5.54
N LEU A 33 -9.34 -4.77 -5.56
CA LEU A 33 -7.88 -4.87 -5.58
C LEU A 33 -7.38 -4.87 -7.02
N LEU A 34 -6.92 -3.73 -7.52
CA LEU A 34 -6.37 -3.62 -8.86
C LEU A 34 -4.86 -3.89 -8.82
N ASN A 35 -4.40 -4.74 -9.74
CA ASN A 35 -2.99 -5.05 -9.93
C ASN A 35 -2.63 -4.74 -11.37
N LYS A 36 -1.65 -3.87 -11.58
CA LYS A 36 -1.15 -3.49 -12.90
C LYS A 36 0.29 -3.91 -13.07
N ASP A 37 0.66 -4.26 -14.29
CA ASP A 37 2.07 -4.37 -14.68
C ASP A 37 2.68 -2.97 -14.90
N SER A 38 3.98 -2.92 -15.20
CA SER A 38 4.70 -1.65 -15.38
C SER A 38 4.24 -0.85 -16.62
N SER A 39 3.63 -1.51 -17.62
CA SER A 39 3.24 -0.91 -18.90
C SER A 39 1.76 -0.51 -19.00
N GLU A 40 0.91 -0.87 -18.03
CA GLU A 40 -0.52 -0.56 -18.06
C GLU A 40 -0.92 0.41 -16.93
N THR A 41 -2.05 1.10 -17.12
CA THR A 41 -2.69 1.93 -16.09
C THR A 41 -3.77 1.13 -15.37
N PHE A 42 -4.34 1.67 -14.29
CA PHE A 42 -5.50 1.02 -13.65
C PHE A 42 -6.79 1.07 -14.48
N GLY A 43 -6.82 1.84 -15.58
CA GLY A 43 -7.93 1.87 -16.53
C GLY A 43 -9.16 2.66 -16.08
N PHE A 44 -8.97 3.73 -15.30
CA PHE A 44 -10.04 4.66 -14.91
C PHE A 44 -9.49 6.07 -14.69
N CYS A 45 -10.36 7.07 -14.75
CA CYS A 45 -10.08 8.44 -14.33
C CYS A 45 -10.80 8.75 -13.01
N LEU A 46 -10.16 9.54 -12.16
CA LEU A 46 -10.82 10.12 -10.99
C LEU A 46 -11.21 11.56 -11.32
N HIS A 47 -12.46 11.92 -11.10
CA HIS A 47 -12.99 13.26 -11.36
C HIS A 47 -13.56 13.88 -10.07
N GLU A 48 -13.46 15.20 -9.97
CA GLU A 48 -14.25 16.02 -9.07
C GLU A 48 -15.15 16.91 -9.92
N GLU A 49 -16.46 16.83 -9.72
CA GLU A 49 -17.45 17.54 -10.53
C GLU A 49 -18.01 18.72 -9.73
N LEU A 50 -18.15 19.87 -10.38
CA LEU A 50 -18.68 21.10 -9.77
C LEU A 50 -20.08 20.86 -9.19
N GLY A 51 -20.22 21.04 -7.87
CA GLY A 51 -21.47 20.85 -7.15
C GLY A 51 -21.73 19.41 -6.68
N CYS A 52 -20.87 18.45 -7.04
CA CYS A 52 -20.92 17.08 -6.52
C CYS A 52 -19.95 16.94 -5.34
N ARG A 53 -20.33 16.14 -4.34
CA ARG A 53 -19.46 15.80 -3.20
C ARG A 53 -18.66 14.54 -3.51
N GLY A 54 -17.44 14.48 -2.96
CA GLY A 54 -16.56 13.32 -3.04
C GLY A 54 -15.90 13.15 -4.41
N HIS A 55 -15.29 11.98 -4.61
CA HIS A 55 -14.52 11.70 -5.82
C HIS A 55 -15.20 10.63 -6.67
N ILE A 56 -15.28 10.86 -7.97
CA ILE A 56 -16.09 10.07 -8.90
C ILE A 56 -15.18 9.28 -9.82
N ILE A 57 -15.42 7.98 -9.91
CA ILE A 57 -14.82 7.12 -10.93
C ILE A 57 -15.48 7.42 -12.26
N ARG A 58 -14.67 7.81 -13.25
CA ARG A 58 -15.11 8.12 -14.61
C ARG A 58 -14.22 7.46 -15.64
N LYS A 59 -14.68 7.40 -16.89
CA LYS A 59 -13.92 6.92 -18.04
C LYS A 59 -13.27 5.56 -17.78
N VAL A 60 -14.05 4.63 -17.23
CA VAL A 60 -13.59 3.25 -17.03
C VAL A 60 -13.32 2.64 -18.41
N GLU A 61 -12.06 2.28 -18.67
CA GLU A 61 -11.59 1.81 -19.97
C GLU A 61 -12.22 0.45 -20.31
N LEU A 62 -12.78 0.34 -21.52
CA LEU A 62 -13.35 -0.91 -22.01
C LEU A 62 -12.24 -1.97 -22.14
N GLY A 63 -12.44 -3.10 -21.49
CA GLY A 63 -11.47 -4.18 -21.39
C GLY A 63 -10.31 -3.89 -20.44
N GLY A 64 -10.24 -2.72 -19.79
CA GLY A 64 -9.18 -2.34 -18.86
C GLY A 64 -9.28 -3.01 -17.49
N LEU A 65 -8.25 -2.86 -16.65
CA LEU A 65 -8.17 -3.50 -15.33
C LEU A 65 -9.37 -3.20 -14.42
N ALA A 66 -9.70 -1.92 -14.28
CA ALA A 66 -10.86 -1.48 -13.49
C ALA A 66 -12.15 -2.15 -13.95
N GLN A 67 -12.43 -2.16 -15.26
CA GLN A 67 -13.65 -2.76 -15.79
C GLN A 67 -13.69 -4.27 -15.60
N ARG A 68 -12.58 -4.98 -15.84
CA ARG A 68 -12.49 -6.44 -15.65
C ARG A 68 -12.72 -6.85 -14.20
N ARG A 69 -12.47 -5.95 -13.24
CA ARG A 69 -12.80 -6.16 -11.83
C ARG A 69 -14.22 -5.73 -11.46
N GLY A 70 -14.95 -5.10 -12.37
CA GLY A 70 -16.35 -4.68 -12.17
C GLY A 70 -16.51 -3.27 -11.60
N LEU A 71 -15.46 -2.43 -11.67
CA LEU A 71 -15.56 -1.02 -11.32
C LEU A 71 -16.40 -0.29 -12.37
N GLN A 72 -17.31 0.59 -11.96
CA GLN A 72 -18.26 1.23 -12.86
C GLN A 72 -18.08 2.75 -12.92
N ASP A 73 -18.46 3.33 -14.05
CA ASP A 73 -18.55 4.78 -14.20
C ASP A 73 -19.65 5.32 -13.28
N GLY A 74 -19.34 6.39 -12.53
CA GLY A 74 -20.24 6.99 -11.54
C GLY A 74 -20.02 6.49 -10.11
N ASP A 75 -19.26 5.41 -9.90
CA ASP A 75 -18.91 4.94 -8.56
C ASP A 75 -18.19 6.04 -7.76
N ARG A 76 -18.47 6.12 -6.46
CA ARG A 76 -17.92 7.11 -5.52
C ARG A 76 -16.81 6.48 -4.71
N LEU A 77 -15.61 7.04 -4.79
CA LEU A 77 -14.44 6.52 -4.10
C LEU A 77 -14.46 6.91 -2.61
N LEU A 78 -14.51 5.90 -1.74
CA LEU A 78 -14.53 6.08 -0.28
C LEU A 78 -13.18 5.82 0.38
N GLN A 79 -12.44 4.79 -0.06
CA GLN A 79 -11.12 4.45 0.48
C GLN A 79 -10.08 4.11 -0.58
N VAL A 80 -8.82 4.46 -0.28
CA VAL A 80 -7.63 4.01 -1.00
C VAL A 80 -6.67 3.36 0.00
N ASN A 81 -6.35 2.08 -0.19
CA ASN A 81 -5.50 1.27 0.70
C ASN A 81 -5.87 1.39 2.19
N GLY A 82 -7.17 1.40 2.49
CA GLY A 82 -7.70 1.51 3.84
C GLY A 82 -7.77 2.93 4.42
N HIS A 83 -7.29 3.95 3.71
CA HIS A 83 -7.49 5.36 4.10
C HIS A 83 -8.81 5.87 3.57
N PHE A 84 -9.63 6.47 4.43
CA PHE A 84 -10.85 7.16 4.01
C PHE A 84 -10.49 8.46 3.27
N VAL A 85 -11.02 8.63 2.07
CA VAL A 85 -10.63 9.73 1.15
C VAL A 85 -11.76 10.67 0.76
N ASP A 86 -13.00 10.41 1.17
CA ASP A 86 -14.18 11.18 0.71
C ASP A 86 -14.12 12.69 1.04
N HIS A 87 -13.38 13.07 2.07
CA HIS A 87 -13.19 14.46 2.50
C HIS A 87 -11.81 15.02 2.16
N MET A 88 -11.00 14.27 1.42
CA MET A 88 -9.67 14.71 1.03
C MET A 88 -9.72 15.63 -0.19
N ASP A 89 -8.71 16.47 -0.31
CA ASP A 89 -8.49 17.21 -1.55
C ASP A 89 -8.28 16.25 -2.72
N HIS A 90 -8.91 16.54 -3.86
CA HIS A 90 -8.87 15.70 -5.06
C HIS A 90 -7.42 15.38 -5.49
N GLY A 91 -6.53 16.38 -5.49
CA GLY A 91 -5.13 16.21 -5.83
C GLY A 91 -4.44 15.22 -4.89
N LYS A 92 -4.68 15.31 -3.57
CA LYS A 92 -4.15 14.35 -2.60
C LYS A 92 -4.63 12.91 -2.84
N VAL A 93 -5.89 12.73 -3.24
CA VAL A 93 -6.42 11.38 -3.54
C VAL A 93 -5.79 10.80 -4.79
N VAL A 94 -5.66 11.59 -5.85
CA VAL A 94 -4.93 11.20 -7.06
C VAL A 94 -3.50 10.78 -6.72
N GLN A 95 -2.83 11.55 -5.87
CA GLN A 95 -1.47 11.22 -5.44
C GLN A 95 -1.40 9.93 -4.61
N LYS A 96 -2.37 9.67 -3.72
CA LYS A 96 -2.44 8.39 -3.00
C LYS A 96 -2.60 7.19 -3.94
N ILE A 97 -3.44 7.31 -4.97
CA ILE A 97 -3.61 6.25 -5.98
C ILE A 97 -2.32 6.06 -6.79
N LYS A 98 -1.72 7.14 -7.30
CA LYS A 98 -0.45 7.09 -8.04
C LYS A 98 0.66 6.46 -7.21
N ALA A 99 0.75 6.83 -5.93
CA ALA A 99 1.70 6.28 -4.99
C ALA A 99 1.39 4.85 -4.56
N SER A 100 0.25 4.27 -4.90
CA SER A 100 -0.01 2.85 -4.62
C SER A 100 0.83 1.93 -5.53
N GLY A 101 1.38 2.46 -6.63
CA GLY A 101 2.26 1.73 -7.53
C GLY A 101 1.50 0.74 -8.37
N ASN A 102 1.95 -0.51 -8.35
CA ASN A 102 1.36 -1.57 -9.13
C ASN A 102 0.14 -2.24 -8.48
N GLN A 103 -0.16 -1.93 -7.21
CA GLN A 103 -1.28 -2.54 -6.50
C GLN A 103 -2.04 -1.49 -5.69
N VAL A 104 -3.35 -1.37 -5.92
CA VAL A 104 -4.22 -0.47 -5.16
C VAL A 104 -5.51 -1.18 -4.75
N LEU A 105 -5.91 -1.02 -3.49
CA LEU A 105 -7.21 -1.43 -2.96
C LEU A 105 -8.13 -0.22 -2.88
N LEU A 106 -9.22 -0.24 -3.64
CA LEU A 106 -10.24 0.80 -3.64
C LEU A 106 -11.49 0.28 -2.92
N ALA A 107 -12.10 1.11 -2.07
CA ALA A 107 -13.48 0.91 -1.63
C ALA A 107 -14.35 1.98 -2.27
N VAL A 108 -15.42 1.56 -2.93
CA VAL A 108 -16.34 2.46 -3.63
C VAL A 108 -17.78 2.19 -3.26
N LEU A 109 -18.63 3.18 -3.49
CA LEU A 109 -20.08 3.10 -3.29
C LEU A 109 -20.78 3.52 -4.58
N ASP A 110 -21.90 2.89 -4.92
CA ASP A 110 -22.65 3.36 -6.09
C ASP A 110 -23.19 4.79 -5.87
N SER A 111 -23.36 5.53 -6.97
CA SER A 111 -23.75 6.93 -6.91
C SER A 111 -25.07 7.17 -6.17
N ASN A 112 -26.09 6.33 -6.39
CA ASN A 112 -27.41 6.56 -5.79
C ASN A 112 -27.37 6.36 -4.27
N THR A 113 -26.70 5.30 -3.84
CA THR A 113 -26.46 5.00 -2.44
C THR A 113 -25.66 6.10 -1.75
N TYR A 114 -24.61 6.60 -2.39
CA TYR A 114 -23.80 7.70 -1.88
C TYR A 114 -24.61 8.98 -1.66
N GLU A 115 -25.36 9.42 -2.68
CA GLU A 115 -26.16 10.65 -2.56
C GLU A 115 -27.23 10.49 -1.48
N THR A 116 -27.87 9.31 -1.38
CA THR A 116 -28.85 9.01 -0.33
C THR A 116 -28.21 9.08 1.07
N ALA A 117 -27.04 8.47 1.24
CA ALA A 117 -26.32 8.49 2.52
C ALA A 117 -25.92 9.92 2.93
N LYS A 118 -25.43 10.73 1.97
CA LYS A 118 -25.07 12.14 2.20
C LYS A 118 -26.28 12.99 2.53
N ALA A 119 -27.40 12.81 1.84
CA ALA A 119 -28.64 13.54 2.11
C ALA A 119 -29.19 13.24 3.51
N LEU A 120 -29.00 12.01 3.99
CA LEU A 120 -29.36 11.58 5.35
C LEU A 120 -28.31 11.97 6.41
N GLY A 121 -27.22 12.64 6.04
CA GLY A 121 -26.15 13.02 6.96
C GLY A 121 -25.40 11.84 7.58
N ARG A 122 -25.39 10.68 6.91
CA ARG A 122 -24.68 9.50 7.39
C ARG A 122 -23.17 9.68 7.29
N ASP A 123 -22.47 9.17 8.29
CA ASP A 123 -21.02 9.02 8.26
C ASP A 123 -20.64 7.81 7.42
N LEU A 124 -20.15 8.07 6.20
CA LEU A 124 -19.75 7.02 5.25
C LEU A 124 -18.55 6.20 5.75
N SER A 125 -17.74 6.73 6.67
CA SER A 125 -16.60 6.00 7.22
C SER A 125 -17.06 4.80 8.07
N GLN A 126 -18.25 4.88 8.68
CA GLN A 126 -18.84 3.80 9.48
C GLN A 126 -19.40 2.65 8.63
N MET A 127 -19.55 2.85 7.32
CA MET A 127 -19.94 1.79 6.39
C MET A 127 -18.76 0.88 6.00
N LEU A 128 -17.53 1.27 6.37
CA LEU A 128 -16.31 0.60 5.98
C LEU A 128 -15.74 -0.21 7.16
N PRO A 129 -15.08 -1.33 6.91
CA PRO A 129 -14.47 -2.13 7.97
C PRO A 129 -13.35 -1.32 8.65
N ALA A 130 -13.31 -1.38 9.98
CA ALA A 130 -12.29 -0.71 10.77
C ALA A 130 -10.93 -1.39 10.57
N ASP A 131 -9.92 -0.59 10.23
CA ASP A 131 -8.50 -0.97 10.15
C ASP A 131 -8.22 -2.31 9.44
N ILE A 132 -8.49 -2.33 8.13
CA ILE A 132 -8.14 -3.45 7.24
C ILE A 132 -6.70 -3.39 6.74
N ARG A 133 -5.86 -2.47 7.24
CA ARG A 133 -4.47 -2.36 6.78
C ARG A 133 -3.64 -3.43 7.48
N PRO A 134 -2.99 -4.34 6.73
CA PRO A 134 -1.95 -5.19 7.29
C PRO A 134 -0.85 -4.29 7.86
N ARG A 135 -0.10 -4.79 8.83
CA ARG A 135 1.05 -4.08 9.38
C ARG A 135 2.34 -4.77 8.97
N LEU A 136 3.30 -3.97 8.54
CA LEU A 136 4.63 -4.44 8.24
C LEU A 136 5.59 -4.01 9.37
N CYS A 137 6.14 -4.99 10.09
CA CYS A 137 6.98 -4.75 11.25
C CYS A 137 8.41 -5.24 10.97
N HIS A 138 9.41 -4.41 11.28
CA HIS A 138 10.82 -4.82 11.20
C HIS A 138 11.45 -4.88 12.59
N ILE A 139 11.86 -6.07 12.99
CA ILE A 139 12.29 -6.38 14.34
C ILE A 139 13.78 -6.67 14.32
N THR A 140 14.54 -5.96 15.16
CA THR A 140 15.94 -6.27 15.44
C THR A 140 16.05 -6.99 16.78
N ARG A 141 16.63 -8.18 16.78
CA ARG A 141 16.86 -9.00 17.98
C ARG A 141 17.82 -8.30 18.94
N ASP A 142 17.52 -8.37 20.24
CA ASP A 142 18.45 -8.02 21.31
C ASP A 142 18.98 -9.27 22.05
N LYS A 143 19.66 -9.07 23.18
CA LYS A 143 20.20 -10.15 24.01
C LYS A 143 19.14 -11.17 24.45
N SER A 144 17.88 -10.76 24.52
CA SER A 144 16.73 -11.56 24.96
C SER A 144 15.91 -12.17 23.81
N GLY A 145 16.36 -12.01 22.56
CA GLY A 145 15.69 -12.53 21.36
C GLY A 145 14.90 -11.46 20.62
N PHE A 146 13.89 -11.87 19.84
CA PHE A 146 13.00 -10.96 19.12
C PHE A 146 11.82 -10.45 19.96
N GLY A 147 11.55 -11.06 21.13
CA GLY A 147 10.45 -10.65 22.00
C GLY A 147 9.05 -11.04 21.52
N PHE A 148 8.93 -12.06 20.66
CA PHE A 148 7.64 -12.65 20.29
C PHE A 148 7.74 -14.18 20.20
N SER A 149 6.58 -14.84 20.25
CA SER A 149 6.42 -16.26 19.93
C SER A 149 5.30 -16.43 18.91
N ILE A 150 5.28 -17.59 18.24
CA ILE A 150 4.24 -17.93 17.27
C ILE A 150 3.58 -19.23 17.69
N SER A 151 2.25 -19.21 17.74
CA SER A 151 1.40 -20.37 17.90
C SER A 151 0.68 -20.67 16.58
N GLY A 152 0.24 -21.91 16.40
CA GLY A 152 -0.55 -22.33 15.26
C GLY A 152 -1.17 -23.70 15.55
N PRO A 153 -2.39 -23.97 15.07
CA PRO A 153 -3.05 -25.25 15.30
C PRO A 153 -2.24 -26.41 14.70
N GLU A 154 -2.18 -27.53 15.41
CA GLU A 154 -1.48 -28.71 14.91
C GLU A 154 -2.14 -29.25 13.63
N GLY A 155 -1.33 -29.78 12.73
CA GLY A 155 -1.79 -30.29 11.42
C GLY A 155 -2.20 -29.21 10.41
N THR A 156 -2.35 -27.95 10.81
CA THR A 156 -2.78 -26.86 9.93
C THR A 156 -1.58 -26.09 9.40
N LYS A 157 -1.56 -25.82 8.09
CA LYS A 157 -0.52 -25.01 7.44
C LYS A 157 -1.01 -23.57 7.30
N GLY A 158 -0.09 -22.61 7.38
CA GLY A 158 -0.36 -21.20 7.07
C GLY A 158 -1.09 -20.40 8.14
N THR A 159 -1.62 -21.05 9.18
CA THR A 159 -2.38 -20.39 10.25
C THR A 159 -1.48 -20.19 11.47
N PHE A 160 -1.01 -18.96 11.65
CA PHE A 160 -0.03 -18.62 12.68
C PHE A 160 -0.40 -17.32 13.39
N GLN A 161 -0.50 -17.36 14.72
CA GLN A 161 -0.79 -16.19 15.55
C GLN A 161 0.45 -15.78 16.33
N VAL A 162 0.68 -14.48 16.42
CA VAL A 162 1.84 -13.87 17.08
C VAL A 162 1.46 -13.49 18.50
N SER A 163 2.28 -13.89 19.48
CA SER A 163 2.20 -13.40 20.85
C SER A 163 3.44 -12.56 21.16
N VAL A 164 3.22 -11.31 21.60
CA VAL A 164 4.29 -10.34 21.82
C VAL A 164 4.57 -10.17 23.31
N ARG A 165 5.85 -10.15 23.68
CA ARG A 165 6.30 -9.88 25.05
C ARG A 165 6.37 -8.37 25.27
N ARG A 166 5.77 -7.90 26.35
CA ARG A 166 5.86 -6.51 26.81
C ARG A 166 7.32 -6.06 26.97
N ASP A 167 7.58 -4.82 26.59
CA ASP A 167 8.88 -4.14 26.56
C ASP A 167 9.94 -4.88 25.72
N GLY A 168 9.50 -5.81 24.86
CA GLY A 168 10.36 -6.58 23.96
C GLY A 168 10.66 -5.85 22.64
N PRO A 169 11.66 -6.32 21.87
CA PRO A 169 11.96 -5.74 20.55
C PRO A 169 10.78 -5.73 19.59
N ALA A 170 9.96 -6.78 19.59
CA ALA A 170 8.76 -6.88 18.76
C ALA A 170 7.73 -5.79 19.07
N GLU A 171 7.47 -5.52 20.35
CA GLU A 171 6.53 -4.45 20.74
C GLU A 171 7.06 -3.07 20.34
N ARG A 172 8.35 -2.80 20.56
CA ARG A 172 9.00 -1.56 20.12
C ARG A 172 8.99 -1.38 18.60
N ALA A 173 8.98 -2.48 17.85
CA ALA A 173 8.85 -2.50 16.40
C ALA A 173 7.39 -2.44 15.91
N GLY A 174 6.42 -2.23 16.82
CA GLY A 174 5.01 -2.07 16.47
C GLY A 174 4.24 -3.35 16.20
N LEU A 175 4.80 -4.52 16.52
CA LEU A 175 4.15 -5.81 16.27
C LEU A 175 2.95 -5.98 17.22
N PRO A 176 1.71 -6.10 16.71
CA PRO A 176 0.53 -6.29 17.54
C PRO A 176 0.49 -7.73 18.06
N SER A 177 0.32 -7.89 19.38
CA SER A 177 0.01 -9.19 19.97
C SER A 177 -1.38 -9.68 19.52
N GLY A 178 -1.52 -10.97 19.25
CA GLY A 178 -2.74 -11.60 18.75
C GLY A 178 -2.94 -11.47 17.24
N SER A 179 -2.04 -10.83 16.50
CA SER A 179 -2.12 -10.69 15.04
C SER A 179 -1.77 -11.99 14.30
N TRP A 180 -2.29 -12.13 13.08
CA TRP A 180 -2.03 -13.25 12.17
C TRP A 180 -0.79 -12.98 11.33
N LEU A 181 0.13 -13.94 11.27
CA LEU A 181 1.31 -13.86 10.42
C LEU A 181 0.97 -14.24 8.98
N LEU A 182 1.29 -13.37 8.03
CA LEU A 182 1.02 -13.53 6.60
C LEU A 182 2.30 -13.78 5.79
N GLU A 183 3.38 -13.06 6.10
CA GLU A 183 4.69 -13.21 5.46
C GLU A 183 5.83 -13.10 6.48
N LEU A 184 6.89 -13.88 6.24
CA LEU A 184 8.16 -13.84 6.97
C LEU A 184 9.27 -13.50 5.99
N ASN A 185 9.93 -12.35 6.17
CA ASN A 185 10.99 -11.82 5.29
C ASN A 185 10.57 -11.79 3.81
N GLY A 186 9.31 -11.44 3.54
CA GLY A 186 8.74 -11.37 2.19
C GLY A 186 8.25 -12.70 1.61
N ASP A 187 8.46 -13.82 2.31
CA ASP A 187 7.94 -15.12 1.92
C ASP A 187 6.57 -15.38 2.59
N SER A 188 5.57 -15.74 1.79
CA SER A 188 4.25 -16.12 2.32
C SER A 188 4.34 -17.37 3.17
N VAL A 189 3.73 -17.33 4.35
CA VAL A 189 3.70 -18.48 5.28
C VAL A 189 2.55 -19.45 5.01
N ARG A 190 1.65 -19.16 4.05
CA ARG A 190 0.43 -19.94 3.77
C ARG A 190 0.67 -21.44 3.59
N SER A 191 1.82 -21.83 3.01
CA SER A 191 2.18 -23.23 2.77
C SER A 191 3.04 -23.86 3.86
N TYR A 192 3.45 -23.09 4.87
CA TYR A 192 4.38 -23.55 5.89
C TYR A 192 3.67 -24.39 6.94
N SER A 193 4.31 -25.49 7.35
CA SER A 193 4.00 -26.17 8.60
C SER A 193 4.67 -25.47 9.79
N ARG A 194 4.20 -25.76 11.01
CA ARG A 194 4.80 -25.26 12.25
C ARG A 194 6.32 -25.53 12.32
N MET A 195 6.76 -26.71 11.87
CA MET A 195 8.20 -27.04 11.84
C MET A 195 8.97 -26.23 10.78
N GLN A 196 8.39 -26.05 9.59
CA GLN A 196 9.03 -25.26 8.53
C GLN A 196 9.18 -23.80 8.96
N LEU A 197 8.13 -23.23 9.54
CA LEU A 197 8.17 -21.88 10.09
C LEU A 197 9.22 -21.75 11.21
N ALA A 198 9.24 -22.68 12.16
CA ALA A 198 10.23 -22.67 13.24
C ALA A 198 11.68 -22.74 12.72
N ARG A 199 11.94 -23.51 11.66
CA ARG A 199 13.25 -23.56 10.99
C ARG A 199 13.60 -22.21 10.35
N LYS A 200 12.66 -21.60 9.63
CA LYS A 200 12.85 -20.28 8.99
C LYS A 200 13.10 -19.15 10.01
N LEU A 201 12.38 -19.17 11.13
CA LEU A 201 12.61 -18.23 12.23
C LEU A 201 14.01 -18.38 12.84
N LYS A 202 14.50 -19.62 13.02
CA LYS A 202 15.86 -19.88 13.53
C LYS A 202 16.96 -19.51 12.54
N GLN A 203 16.69 -19.64 11.24
CA GLN A 203 17.59 -19.24 10.16
C GLN A 203 17.60 -17.72 9.93
N SER A 204 16.60 -17.01 10.44
CA SER A 204 16.60 -15.55 10.41
C SER A 204 17.70 -15.03 11.31
N GLY A 205 18.51 -14.10 10.80
CA GLY A 205 19.69 -13.56 11.50
C GLY A 205 19.31 -12.68 12.70
N SER A 206 19.96 -11.52 12.81
CA SER A 206 19.64 -10.54 13.87
C SER A 206 18.41 -9.69 13.56
N LYS A 207 17.84 -9.79 12.36
CA LYS A 207 16.75 -8.95 11.86
C LYS A 207 15.66 -9.80 11.23
N MET A 208 14.42 -9.34 11.33
CA MET A 208 13.25 -10.04 10.78
C MET A 208 12.18 -9.04 10.36
N THR A 209 11.59 -9.24 9.18
CA THR A 209 10.45 -8.45 8.70
C THR A 209 9.21 -9.35 8.66
N LEU A 210 8.14 -8.92 9.33
CA LEU A 210 6.88 -9.64 9.41
C LEU A 210 5.77 -8.82 8.78
N LEU A 211 4.99 -9.44 7.90
CA LEU A 211 3.68 -8.92 7.50
C LEU A 211 2.61 -9.60 8.34
N VAL A 212 1.84 -8.80 9.07
CA VAL A 212 0.77 -9.30 9.95
C VAL A 212 -0.56 -8.61 9.69
N ALA A 213 -1.66 -9.25 10.07
CA ALA A 213 -3.00 -8.66 10.01
C ALA A 213 -3.74 -8.85 11.34
N SER A 214 -4.60 -7.89 11.69
CA SER A 214 -5.59 -8.08 12.75
C SER A 214 -6.57 -9.19 12.36
N SER A 215 -7.32 -9.75 13.31
CA SER A 215 -8.36 -10.74 12.99
C SER A 215 -9.41 -10.18 12.02
N ALA A 216 -9.82 -8.92 12.19
CA ALA A 216 -10.77 -8.26 11.30
C ALA A 216 -10.21 -8.08 9.88
N ALA A 217 -8.95 -7.66 9.77
CA ALA A 217 -8.28 -7.53 8.48
C ALA A 217 -8.11 -8.90 7.80
N GLU A 218 -7.64 -9.92 8.52
CA GLU A 218 -7.49 -11.28 8.00
C GLU A 218 -8.83 -11.82 7.47
N GLU A 219 -9.90 -11.69 8.26
CA GLU A 219 -11.23 -12.14 7.87
C GLU A 219 -11.74 -11.39 6.63
N PHE A 220 -11.56 -10.07 6.58
CA PHE A 220 -11.88 -9.26 5.41
C PHE A 220 -11.15 -9.78 4.16
N TYR A 221 -9.83 -9.92 4.19
CA TYR A 221 -9.10 -10.39 3.02
C TYR A 221 -9.45 -11.83 2.63
N ARG A 222 -9.75 -12.70 3.61
CA ARG A 222 -10.16 -14.08 3.37
C ARG A 222 -11.53 -14.17 2.70
N LEU A 223 -12.53 -13.46 3.22
CA LEU A 223 -13.89 -13.45 2.67
C LEU A 223 -13.94 -12.87 1.25
N TRP A 224 -13.11 -11.86 0.99
CA TRP A 224 -13.03 -11.20 -0.31
C TRP A 224 -12.04 -11.89 -1.28
N GLY A 225 -11.43 -13.01 -0.89
CA GLY A 225 -10.49 -13.76 -1.73
C GLY A 225 -9.23 -12.98 -2.14
N LEU A 226 -8.88 -11.94 -1.36
CA LEU A 226 -7.81 -11.00 -1.68
C LEU A 226 -6.46 -11.53 -1.17
N ARG A 227 -5.44 -11.43 -2.02
CA ARG A 227 -4.06 -11.72 -1.60
C ARG A 227 -3.45 -10.47 -0.99
N VAL A 228 -3.32 -10.49 0.33
CA VAL A 228 -2.54 -9.49 1.07
C VAL A 228 -1.08 -9.59 0.66
N THR A 229 -0.49 -8.45 0.33
CA THR A 229 0.95 -8.31 0.17
C THR A 229 1.41 -7.16 1.04
N ALA A 230 2.73 -7.04 1.22
CA ALA A 230 3.27 -5.87 1.88
C ALA A 230 2.81 -4.56 1.22
N ALA A 231 2.49 -4.50 -0.08
CA ALA A 231 2.09 -3.25 -0.78
C ALA A 231 0.85 -2.57 -0.19
N LEU A 232 -0.03 -3.33 0.46
CA LEU A 232 -1.22 -2.81 1.12
C LEU A 232 -0.99 -2.44 2.60
N ALA A 233 0.21 -2.71 3.12
CA ALA A 233 0.50 -2.63 4.53
C ALA A 233 0.80 -1.20 5.00
N ASP A 234 0.42 -0.90 6.24
CA ASP A 234 0.98 0.20 7.01
C ASP A 234 2.47 -0.05 7.27
N ALA A 235 3.30 0.86 6.76
CA ALA A 235 4.75 0.86 6.86
C ALA A 235 5.27 1.89 7.89
N SER A 236 4.37 2.51 8.67
CA SER A 236 4.72 3.54 9.66
C SER A 236 5.68 3.06 10.74
N TRP A 237 5.81 1.75 10.93
CA TRP A 237 6.67 1.11 11.93
C TRP A 237 8.05 0.70 11.40
N LEU A 238 8.35 0.97 10.12
CA LEU A 238 9.66 0.68 9.56
C LEU A 238 10.72 1.68 10.05
N PRO A 239 11.97 1.23 10.23
CA PRO A 239 13.04 2.02 10.88
C PRO A 239 13.55 3.18 10.03
N PHE A 240 13.36 3.13 8.71
CA PHE A 240 13.85 4.16 7.78
C PHE A 240 12.67 4.95 7.21
N LYS A 241 12.77 6.27 7.33
CA LYS A 241 11.78 7.22 6.83
C LYS A 241 12.35 7.96 5.63
N VAL A 242 11.51 8.17 4.63
CA VAL A 242 11.85 9.07 3.53
C VAL A 242 11.83 10.51 4.03
N ARG A 243 12.59 11.37 3.37
CA ARG A 243 12.56 12.82 3.61
C ARG A 243 11.92 13.51 2.42
N LYS A 244 11.02 14.44 2.70
CA LYS A 244 10.42 15.33 1.71
C LYS A 244 11.15 16.67 1.74
N LEU A 245 11.92 16.94 0.71
CA LEU A 245 12.75 18.14 0.59
C LEU A 245 12.05 19.14 -0.33
N HIS A 246 11.57 20.25 0.21
CA HIS A 246 11.05 21.35 -0.59
C HIS A 246 12.12 22.43 -0.73
N MET A 247 12.38 22.88 -1.96
CA MET A 247 13.39 23.90 -2.23
C MET A 247 12.99 24.81 -3.40
N VAL A 248 13.38 26.08 -3.25
CA VAL A 248 13.24 27.12 -4.28
C VAL A 248 14.63 27.37 -4.88
N LYS A 249 14.69 27.45 -6.20
CA LYS A 249 15.91 27.64 -6.98
C LYS A 249 16.51 29.01 -6.66
N GLY A 250 17.79 29.02 -6.25
CA GLY A 250 18.56 30.25 -6.08
C GLY A 250 19.18 30.74 -7.40
N PRO A 251 19.88 31.87 -7.38
CA PRO A 251 20.64 32.37 -8.54
C PRO A 251 21.71 31.36 -8.99
N GLU A 252 22.27 30.58 -8.05
CA GLU A 252 23.26 29.54 -8.30
C GLU A 252 22.61 28.15 -8.54
N GLY A 253 21.29 28.10 -8.71
CA GLY A 253 20.55 26.84 -8.87
C GLY A 253 20.12 26.24 -7.53
N TYR A 254 19.99 24.91 -7.50
CA TYR A 254 19.59 24.17 -6.30
C TYR A 254 20.77 23.76 -5.42
N GLY A 255 21.98 23.63 -5.99
CA GLY A 255 23.21 23.25 -5.27
C GLY A 255 23.37 21.75 -5.03
N PHE A 256 23.07 20.93 -6.04
CA PHE A 256 23.31 19.48 -6.03
C PHE A 256 23.51 18.95 -7.45
N LEU A 257 24.15 17.79 -7.57
CA LEU A 257 24.23 16.99 -8.79
C LEU A 257 23.35 15.75 -8.68
N LEU A 258 22.72 15.39 -9.80
CA LEU A 258 22.00 14.13 -9.96
C LEU A 258 22.89 13.16 -10.75
N LYS A 259 23.17 11.98 -10.19
CA LYS A 259 23.94 10.92 -10.85
C LYS A 259 23.08 9.67 -10.99
N GLU A 260 23.12 9.07 -12.18
CA GLU A 260 22.58 7.74 -12.43
C GLU A 260 23.63 6.70 -12.00
N GLU A 261 23.24 5.75 -11.14
CA GLU A 261 24.10 4.66 -10.70
C GLU A 261 23.41 3.30 -10.78
N ASP A 262 24.19 2.27 -11.11
CA ASP A 262 23.73 0.89 -11.13
C ASP A 262 23.51 0.38 -9.69
N CYS A 263 22.28 -0.03 -9.38
CA CYS A 263 22.02 -0.73 -8.14
C CYS A 263 22.46 -2.20 -8.27
N SER A 264 22.85 -2.81 -7.16
CA SER A 264 23.18 -4.25 -7.09
C SER A 264 22.04 -5.19 -7.52
N SER A 265 20.81 -4.68 -7.64
CA SER A 265 19.64 -5.36 -8.21
C SER A 265 19.58 -5.38 -9.74
N GLY A 266 20.54 -4.77 -10.44
CA GLY A 266 20.55 -4.65 -11.91
C GLY A 266 19.63 -3.58 -12.47
N THR A 267 19.15 -2.67 -11.62
CA THR A 267 18.32 -1.51 -12.01
C THR A 267 19.11 -0.23 -11.76
N THR A 268 19.06 0.75 -12.65
CA THR A 268 19.64 2.06 -12.39
C THR A 268 18.79 2.87 -11.42
N GLY A 269 19.43 3.73 -10.64
CA GLY A 269 18.80 4.64 -9.70
C GLY A 269 19.41 6.03 -9.79
N GLU A 270 18.63 7.02 -9.37
CA GLU A 270 19.05 8.42 -9.35
C GLU A 270 19.49 8.82 -7.94
N PHE A 271 20.71 9.33 -7.81
CA PHE A 271 21.34 9.65 -6.54
C PHE A 271 21.81 11.11 -6.50
N LEU A 272 21.72 11.71 -5.32
CA LEU A 272 22.02 13.11 -5.08
C LEU A 272 23.45 13.23 -4.52
N TRP A 273 24.28 13.99 -5.20
CA TRP A 273 25.71 14.15 -4.92
C TRP A 273 26.13 15.60 -4.90
N GLU A 274 27.33 15.89 -4.37
CA GLU A 274 27.97 17.20 -4.44
C GLU A 274 27.03 18.32 -3.95
N VAL A 275 26.57 18.18 -2.71
CA VAL A 275 25.65 19.15 -2.08
C VAL A 275 26.45 20.38 -1.66
N ASP A 276 26.18 21.50 -2.30
CA ASP A 276 26.90 22.76 -2.08
C ASP A 276 26.48 23.41 -0.75
N ALA A 277 27.47 23.79 0.06
CA ALA A 277 27.25 24.40 1.36
C ALA A 277 26.48 25.73 1.24
N GLY A 278 25.44 25.87 2.06
CA GLY A 278 24.59 27.06 2.12
C GLY A 278 23.58 27.19 0.98
N LEU A 279 23.55 26.29 -0.02
CA LEU A 279 22.60 26.34 -1.13
C LEU A 279 21.23 25.69 -0.78
N PRO A 280 20.17 25.89 -1.60
CA PRO A 280 18.83 25.40 -1.28
C PRO A 280 18.74 23.91 -0.94
N ALA A 281 19.51 23.05 -1.58
CA ALA A 281 19.54 21.62 -1.32
C ALA A 281 19.97 21.27 0.11
N GLU A 282 21.12 21.80 0.55
CA GLU A 282 21.62 21.59 1.92
C GLU A 282 20.61 22.13 2.96
N ARG A 283 20.09 23.34 2.73
CA ARG A 283 19.11 23.99 3.62
C ARG A 283 17.80 23.20 3.73
N ALA A 284 17.41 22.48 2.68
CA ALA A 284 16.26 21.59 2.70
C ALA A 284 16.52 20.26 3.45
N GLY A 285 17.78 19.99 3.81
CA GLY A 285 18.19 18.77 4.51
C GLY A 285 18.60 17.63 3.59
N MET A 286 19.02 17.93 2.35
CA MET A 286 19.63 16.96 1.44
C MET A 286 20.95 16.44 2.02
N LYS A 287 21.22 15.15 1.86
CA LYS A 287 22.51 14.54 2.19
C LYS A 287 23.10 13.88 0.96
N GLU A 288 24.42 13.88 0.89
CA GLU A 288 25.16 13.19 -0.16
C GLU A 288 24.87 11.67 -0.12
N GLY A 289 24.64 11.09 -1.29
CA GLY A 289 24.26 9.68 -1.46
C GLY A 289 22.77 9.41 -1.29
N ASP A 290 21.94 10.42 -1.03
CA ASP A 290 20.49 10.24 -0.94
C ASP A 290 19.93 9.76 -2.30
N ARG A 291 19.14 8.68 -2.30
CA ARG A 291 18.45 8.21 -3.49
C ARG A 291 17.15 8.99 -3.69
N LEU A 292 16.93 9.46 -4.92
CA LEU A 292 15.70 10.10 -5.35
C LEU A 292 14.62 9.05 -5.65
N LEU A 293 13.42 9.28 -5.11
CA LEU A 293 12.27 8.38 -5.25
C LEU A 293 11.13 9.01 -6.04
N ALA A 294 10.84 10.29 -5.78
CA ALA A 294 9.77 11.03 -6.43
C ALA A 294 10.12 12.50 -6.61
N VAL A 295 9.55 13.12 -7.64
CA VAL A 295 9.65 14.55 -7.92
C VAL A 295 8.24 15.12 -8.02
N ASN A 296 7.96 16.16 -7.23
CA ASN A 296 6.67 16.85 -7.17
C ASN A 296 5.48 15.90 -6.91
N GLY A 297 5.72 14.88 -6.08
CA GLY A 297 4.72 13.88 -5.67
C GLY A 297 4.59 12.69 -6.61
N GLU A 298 5.29 12.68 -7.75
CA GLU A 298 5.23 11.62 -8.74
C GLU A 298 6.49 10.77 -8.72
N SER A 299 6.30 9.44 -8.66
CA SER A 299 7.39 8.46 -8.69
C SER A 299 8.25 8.64 -9.94
N ILE A 300 9.56 8.49 -9.77
CA ILE A 300 10.51 8.42 -10.89
C ILE A 300 10.89 6.98 -11.25
N GLU A 301 10.24 5.98 -10.62
CA GLU A 301 10.47 4.58 -10.94
C GLU A 301 10.12 4.28 -12.40
N GLY A 302 11.07 3.68 -13.13
CA GLY A 302 10.93 3.38 -14.55
C GLY A 302 11.25 4.53 -15.50
N LEU A 303 11.52 5.74 -14.98
CA LEU A 303 12.03 6.85 -15.78
C LEU A 303 13.54 6.71 -15.98
N ASN A 304 14.02 7.17 -17.14
CA ASN A 304 15.46 7.34 -17.35
C ASN A 304 15.95 8.67 -16.73
N HIS A 305 17.28 8.84 -16.70
CA HIS A 305 17.92 10.04 -16.16
C HIS A 305 17.39 11.34 -16.78
N GLN A 306 17.26 11.38 -18.11
CA GLN A 306 16.83 12.58 -18.81
C GLN A 306 15.37 12.95 -18.47
N GLU A 307 14.49 11.96 -18.39
CA GLU A 307 13.08 12.14 -17.99
C GLU A 307 12.97 12.65 -16.55
N THR A 308 13.81 12.12 -15.65
CA THR A 308 13.89 12.60 -14.26
C THR A 308 14.33 14.06 -14.18
N VAL A 309 15.38 14.43 -14.92
CA VAL A 309 15.86 15.82 -15.01
C VAL A 309 14.79 16.75 -15.58
N MET A 310 14.08 16.33 -16.62
CA MET A 310 12.95 17.09 -17.17
C MET A 310 11.87 17.31 -16.11
N ARG A 311 11.56 16.29 -15.28
CA ARG A 311 10.56 16.42 -14.21
C ARG A 311 10.98 17.39 -13.12
N ILE A 312 12.26 17.40 -12.73
CA ILE A 312 12.81 18.36 -11.76
C ILE A 312 12.72 19.80 -12.29
N ARG A 313 12.91 19.97 -13.60
CA ARG A 313 12.88 21.30 -14.27
C ARG A 313 11.49 21.73 -14.70
N ALA A 314 10.47 20.89 -14.56
CA ALA A 314 9.13 21.16 -15.08
C ALA A 314 8.41 22.31 -14.36
N GLN A 315 8.72 22.55 -13.08
CA GLN A 315 8.22 23.71 -12.33
C GLN A 315 9.30 24.78 -12.25
N ASP A 316 9.00 25.96 -12.76
CA ASP A 316 9.95 27.08 -12.78
C ASP A 316 10.26 27.55 -11.36
N GLY A 317 11.48 27.26 -10.92
CA GLY A 317 12.05 27.81 -9.70
C GLY A 317 11.69 27.09 -8.40
N GLN A 318 10.92 26.00 -8.41
CA GLN A 318 10.65 25.22 -7.20
C GLN A 318 10.57 23.73 -7.49
N VAL A 319 11.00 22.91 -6.51
CA VAL A 319 10.86 21.46 -6.59
C VAL A 319 10.66 20.85 -5.21
N THR A 320 9.86 19.79 -5.17
CA THR A 320 9.73 18.92 -4.00
C THR A 320 10.28 17.54 -4.34
N LEU A 321 11.37 17.14 -3.69
CA LEU A 321 11.99 15.84 -3.86
C LEU A 321 11.62 14.92 -2.71
N LEU A 322 11.37 13.65 -3.01
CA LEU A 322 11.28 12.61 -2.01
C LEU A 322 12.53 11.75 -2.07
N VAL A 323 13.24 11.65 -0.96
CA VAL A 323 14.55 11.00 -0.91
C VAL A 323 14.65 10.00 0.23
N ILE A 324 15.57 9.07 0.13
CA ILE A 324 15.93 8.15 1.20
C ILE A 324 17.46 8.04 1.32
N ASP A 325 17.96 7.89 2.54
CA ASP A 325 19.39 7.69 2.76
C ASP A 325 19.87 6.30 2.29
N PRO A 326 21.18 6.11 2.04
CA PRO A 326 21.72 4.83 1.57
C PRO A 326 21.35 3.61 2.42
N ALA A 327 21.33 3.74 3.75
CA ALA A 327 21.03 2.63 4.64
C ALA A 327 19.54 2.25 4.58
N GLY A 328 18.66 3.24 4.44
CA GLY A 328 17.24 3.02 4.18
C GLY A 328 16.98 2.40 2.83
N ASP A 329 17.63 2.89 1.79
CA ASP A 329 17.53 2.37 0.43
C ASP A 329 17.97 0.90 0.35
N GLU A 330 19.11 0.55 0.96
CA GLU A 330 19.56 -0.83 1.12
C GLU A 330 18.53 -1.69 1.88
N PHE A 331 17.99 -1.15 2.99
CA PHE A 331 16.98 -1.84 3.78
C PHE A 331 15.76 -2.20 2.94
N TYR A 332 15.11 -1.24 2.29
CA TYR A 332 13.88 -1.50 1.53
C TYR A 332 14.11 -2.43 0.34
N ARG A 333 15.28 -2.37 -0.31
CA ARG A 333 15.67 -3.37 -1.33
C ARG A 333 15.79 -4.78 -0.72
N SER A 334 16.42 -4.91 0.45
CA SER A 334 16.62 -6.21 1.12
C SER A 334 15.31 -6.91 1.49
N VAL A 335 14.26 -6.13 1.79
CA VAL A 335 12.93 -6.65 2.13
C VAL A 335 11.98 -6.73 0.93
N ARG A 336 12.49 -6.47 -0.30
CA ARG A 336 11.75 -6.47 -1.57
C ARG A 336 10.52 -5.57 -1.57
N LEU A 337 10.67 -4.38 -0.98
CA LEU A 337 9.59 -3.39 -0.92
C LEU A 337 9.91 -2.18 -1.80
N GLY A 338 8.94 -1.77 -2.62
CA GLY A 338 9.02 -0.51 -3.35
C GLY A 338 8.97 0.69 -2.38
N ILE A 339 10.00 1.53 -2.40
CA ILE A 339 10.21 2.65 -1.47
C ILE A 339 9.25 3.81 -1.77
N CYS A 340 9.02 4.07 -3.05
CA CYS A 340 8.24 5.23 -3.51
C CYS A 340 6.74 5.12 -3.19
N HIS A 341 6.25 3.96 -2.76
CA HIS A 341 4.83 3.68 -2.73
C HIS A 341 4.13 3.89 -1.38
N ARG A 342 4.88 4.23 -0.32
CA ARG A 342 4.41 3.95 1.05
C ARG A 342 4.60 5.04 2.08
N THR A 343 5.53 5.95 1.84
CA THR A 343 5.99 6.92 2.82
C THR A 343 5.65 8.36 2.42
N CYS A 344 5.02 8.53 1.27
CA CYS A 344 4.80 9.82 0.64
C CYS A 344 3.64 10.62 1.26
N TYR A 345 2.67 9.96 1.92
CA TYR A 345 1.35 10.56 2.18
C TYR A 345 0.65 10.12 3.48
N ASP A 346 1.40 9.60 4.46
CA ASP A 346 0.86 9.30 5.81
C ASP A 346 1.02 10.49 6.79
N GLU A 347 1.40 11.67 6.28
CA GLU A 347 1.42 12.95 7.01
C GLU A 347 0.38 13.96 6.50
#